data_AF-A0A6B0SEU4-F1
#
_entry.id   AF-A0A6B0SEU4-F1
#
_cell.length_a   1.000
_cell.length_b   1.000
_cell.length_c   1.000
_cell.angle_alpha   90.00
_cell.angle_beta   90.00
_cell.angle_gamma   90.00
#
_symmetry.space_group_name_H-M   'P 1'
#
loop_
_entity.id
_entity.type
_entity.pdbx_description
1 polymer ?
#
loop_
_entity_poly.entity_id
_entity_poly.type
_entity_poly.pdbx_seq_one_letter_code
_entity_poly.pdbx_strand_id
1 'polypeptide(L)' 'MAPATFHVYEDQSGQYRWRLVHDNGNIIADSGEGYASKQKAKQGLQSVKDNAPDADVVEGNPGTE' A
#
# COMPACT_ATOMS: atom_id res chain seq x y z
N MET A 1 9.73 -4.05 -17.23
CA MET A 1 9.09 -3.70 -15.95
C MET A 1 9.93 -4.36 -14.87
N ALA A 2 10.62 -3.58 -14.03
CA ALA A 2 11.34 -4.19 -12.92
C ALA A 2 10.31 -4.72 -11.90
N PRO A 3 10.58 -5.86 -11.25
CA PRO A 3 9.64 -6.42 -10.29
C PRO A 3 9.47 -5.49 -9.09
N ALA A 4 8.24 -5.35 -8.61
CA ALA A 4 7.94 -4.70 -7.34
C ALA A 4 7.44 -5.76 -6.36
N THR A 5 7.94 -5.72 -5.12
CA THR A 5 7.64 -6.72 -4.09
C THR A 5 6.87 -6.09 -2.95
N PHE A 6 5.77 -6.74 -2.55
CA PHE A 6 5.04 -6.34 -1.37
C PHE A 6 5.68 -6.93 -0.11
N HIS A 7 6.04 -6.05 0.83
CA HIS A 7 6.56 -6.41 2.15
C HIS A 7 5.51 -6.14 3.20
N VAL A 8 5.06 -7.19 3.89
CA VAL A 8 4.18 -7.09 5.07
C VAL A 8 5.03 -7.20 6.32
N TYR A 9 4.95 -6.21 7.20
CA TYR A 9 5.73 -6.16 8.44
C TYR A 9 4.86 -5.67 9.61
N GLU A 10 5.30 -5.95 10.83
CA GLU A 10 4.71 -5.41 12.05
C GLU A 10 5.52 -4.19 12.48
N ASP A 11 4.82 -3.09 12.76
CA ASP A 11 5.40 -1.86 13.27
C ASP A 11 5.66 -1.95 14.78
N GLN A 12 6.46 -1.03 15.32
CA GLN A 12 6.74 -0.92 16.76
C GLN A 12 5.47 -0.79 17.62
N SER A 13 4.39 -0.28 17.03
CA SER A 13 3.09 -0.16 17.69
C SER A 13 2.27 -1.46 17.72
N GLY A 14 2.82 -2.60 17.28
CA GLY A 14 2.09 -3.87 17.14
C GLY A 14 1.08 -3.90 15.99
N GLN A 15 1.16 -2.93 15.08
CA GLN A 15 0.27 -2.79 13.93
C GLN A 15 0.92 -3.38 12.69
N TYR A 16 0.18 -4.17 11.93
CA TYR A 16 0.63 -4.72 10.66
C TYR A 16 0.49 -3.70 9.55
N ARG A 17 1.54 -3.52 8.76
CA ARG A 17 1.55 -2.64 7.59
C ARG A 17 2.10 -3.38 6.40
N TRP A 18 1.78 -2.88 5.21
CA TRP A 18 2.39 -3.37 3.99
C TRP A 18 2.96 -2.20 3.19
N ARG A 19 4.03 -2.47 2.43
CA ARG A 19 4.62 -1.52 1.49
C ARG A 19 5.02 -2.24 0.21
N LEU A 20 4.86 -1.56 -0.91
CA LEU A 20 5.34 -1.99 -2.22
C LEU A 20 6.71 -1.36 -2.45
N VAL A 21 7.73 -2.20 -2.57
CA VAL A 21 9.10 -1.76 -2.82
C VAL A 21 9.47 -2.15 -4.24
N HIS A 22 9.86 -1.17 -5.04
CA HIS A 22 10.40 -1.41 -6.37
C HIS A 22 11.85 -1.93 -6.27
N ASP A 23 12.32 -2.63 -7.28
CA ASP A 23 13.69 -3.20 -7.30
C ASP A 23 14.80 -2.16 -7.10
N ASN A 24 14.53 -0.89 -7.47
CA ASN A 24 15.44 0.23 -7.22
C ASN A 24 15.47 0.71 -5.74
N GLY A 25 14.75 0.05 -4.84
CA GLY A 25 14.66 0.39 -3.42
C GLY A 25 13.61 1.45 -3.07
N ASN A 26 12.93 2.05 -4.06
CA ASN A 26 11.91 3.05 -3.79
C ASN A 26 10.60 2.41 -3.34
N ILE A 27 9.99 3.00 -2.32
CA ILE A 27 8.63 2.67 -1.90
C ILE A 27 7.67 3.38 -2.84
N ILE A 28 6.83 2.61 -3.54
CA ILE A 28 5.88 3.12 -4.54
C ILE A 28 4.46 3.24 -3.96
N ALA A 29 4.15 2.40 -2.97
CA ALA A 29 2.87 2.43 -2.28
C ALA A 29 3.05 1.87 -0.87
N ASP A 30 2.19 2.29 0.05
CA ASP A 30 2.08 1.73 1.38
C ASP A 30 0.61 1.64 1.80
N SER A 31 0.36 0.94 2.90
CA SER A 31 -1.01 0.73 3.37
C SER A 31 -1.71 2.00 3.85
N GLY A 32 -0.98 3.08 4.13
CA GLY A 32 -1.47 4.31 4.76
C GLY A 32 -1.86 4.13 6.23
N GLU A 33 -2.51 3.01 6.54
CA GLU A 33 -3.05 2.67 7.85
C GLU A 33 -2.40 1.42 8.43
N GLY A 34 -2.38 1.34 9.76
CA GLY A 34 -1.96 0.15 10.50
C GLY A 34 -3.12 -0.80 10.71
N TYR A 35 -2.94 -2.07 10.35
CA TYR A 35 -3.93 -3.12 10.58
C TYR A 35 -3.69 -3.80 11.92
N ALA A 36 -4.76 -4.14 12.63
CA ALA A 36 -4.69 -4.87 13.89
C ALA A 36 -4.13 -6.31 13.77
N SER A 37 -4.03 -6.87 12.54
CA SER A 37 -3.56 -8.25 12.34
C SER A 37 -2.98 -8.47 10.94
N LYS A 38 -2.03 -9.40 10.82
CA LYS A 38 -1.42 -9.80 9.55
C LYS A 38 -2.44 -10.22 8.49
N GLN A 39 -3.51 -10.89 8.90
CA GLN A 39 -4.58 -11.32 8.00
C GLN A 39 -5.32 -10.11 7.40
N LYS A 40 -5.65 -9.11 8.21
CA LYS A 40 -6.28 -7.87 7.72
C LYS A 40 -5.35 -7.12 6.76
N ALA A 41 -4.05 -7.05 7.06
CA ALA A 41 -3.07 -6.46 6.16
C ALA A 41 -3.00 -7.18 4.81
N LYS A 42 -3.04 -8.52 4.80
CA LYS A 42 -3.10 -9.31 3.57
C LYS A 42 -4.41 -9.11 2.79
N GLN A 43 -5.54 -8.99 3.48
CA GLN A 43 -6.83 -8.71 2.83
C GLN A 43 -6.85 -7.33 2.17
N GLY A 44 -6.35 -6.30 2.87
CA GLY A 44 -6.19 -4.97 2.29
C GLY A 44 -5.28 -4.98 1.06
N LEU A 45 -4.15 -5.68 1.16
CA LEU A 45 -3.23 -5.86 0.05
C LEU A 45 -3.84 -6.61 -1.14
N GLN A 46 -4.67 -7.63 -0.90
CA GLN A 46 -5.39 -8.33 -1.96
C GLN A 46 -6.37 -7.38 -2.65
N SER A 47 -7.16 -6.62 -1.87
CA SER A 47 -8.05 -5.59 -2.40
C SER A 47 -7.31 -4.58 -3.27
N VAL A 48 -6.14 -4.10 -2.83
CA VAL A 48 -5.32 -3.19 -3.63
C VAL A 48 -4.83 -3.86 -4.91
N LYS A 49 -4.39 -5.12 -4.88
CA LYS A 49 -3.99 -5.84 -6.11
C LYS A 49 -5.12 -6.00 -7.11
N ASP A 50 -6.33 -6.27 -6.64
CA ASP A 50 -7.50 -6.47 -7.48
C ASP A 50 -8.07 -5.15 -8.02
N ASN A 51 -8.05 -4.08 -7.23
CA ASN A 51 -8.70 -2.80 -7.60
C ASN A 51 -7.73 -1.74 -8.16
N ALA A 52 -6.47 -1.69 -7.70
CA ALA A 52 -5.51 -0.67 -8.15
C ALA A 52 -5.28 -0.60 -9.68
N PRO A 53 -5.23 -1.72 -10.44
CA PRO A 53 -5.05 -1.62 -11.89
C PRO A 53 -6.24 -1.01 -12.63
N ASP A 54 -7.44 -1.02 -12.03
CA ASP A 54 -8.68 -0.49 -12.62
C ASP A 54 -9.08 0.87 -12.01
N ALA A 55 -8.47 1.25 -10.88
CA ALA A 55 -8.82 2.46 -10.15
C ALA A 55 -8.44 3.74 -10.92
N ASP A 56 -9.39 4.66 -11.00
CA ASP A 56 -9.18 5.96 -11.62
C ASP A 56 -8.30 6.86 -10.74
N VAL A 57 -7.38 7.60 -11.37
CA VAL A 57 -6.51 8.54 -10.66
C VAL A 57 -7.17 9.90 -10.66
N VAL A 58 -7.72 10.28 -9.50
CA VAL A 58 -8.32 11.60 -9.32
C VAL A 58 -7.30 12.56 -8.72
N GLU A 59 -6.91 13.56 -9.50
CA GLU A 59 -6.11 14.69 -9.01
C GLU A 59 -7.02 15.66 -8.25
N GLY A 60 -7.09 15.52 -6.93
CA GLY A 60 -7.71 16.53 -6.07
C GLY A 60 -6.79 17.75 -6.00
N ASN A 61 -7.05 18.79 -6.79
CA ASN A 61 -6.33 20.05 -6.68
C ASN A 61 -6.48 20.59 -5.24
N PRO A 62 -5.41 20.68 -4.42
CA PRO A 62 -5.52 21.29 -3.10
C PRO A 62 -5.56 22.81 -3.27
N GLY A 63 -6.75 23.36 -3.55
CA GLY A 63 -7.05 24.77 -3.39
C GLY A 63 -7.07 25.62 -4.67
N THR A 64 -8.28 25.87 -5.16
CA THR A 64 -8.71 27.20 -5.63
C THR A 64 -10.21 27.30 -5.35
N GLU A 65 -10.58 27.64 -4.12
CA GLU A 65 -11.83 28.33 -3.77
C GLU A 65 -11.47 29.65 -3.08
#